data_AF-A0AAN7T9R1-F1
#
_entry.id   AF-A0AAN7T9R1-F1
#
_cell.length_a   1.000
_cell.length_b   1.000
_cell.length_c   1.000
_cell.angle_alpha   90.00
_cell.angle_beta   90.00
_cell.angle_gamma   90.00
#
_symmetry.space_group_name_H-M   'P 1'
#
loop_
_entity.id
_entity.type
_entity.pdbx_description
1 polymer ?
#
loop_
_entity_poly.entity_id
_entity_poly.type
_entity_poly.pdbx_seq_one_letter_code
_entity_poly.pdbx_strand_id
1 'polypeptide(L)'
;MAEAAQQLANIASARIVRRHSFPVPEAGAYVPAITFFNPDTVEVDLDAQAKCYTYLSSTGLRGLVNLGTNAETFMLTREERRTLFLQAHQSVGEYYPIIAGEEAIQLQKTLSLAECPTKAGIANTKYAAANLTGPRAEIKNAAALLRPRRPYVEPTEQAKKRTRDTMTPIALLEDISDVVRESRL
;
A
#
# COMPACT_ATOMS: atom_id res chain seq x y z
N MET A 1 26.42 7.89 43.63
CA MET A 1 26.62 6.69 42.79
C MET A 1 25.33 5.89 42.59
N ALA A 2 24.56 5.58 43.64
CA ALA A 2 23.27 4.86 43.50
C ALA A 2 22.18 5.65 42.76
N GLU A 3 22.18 6.99 42.90
CA GLU A 3 21.15 7.87 42.32
C GLU A 3 21.26 8.01 40.80
N ALA A 4 22.49 8.05 40.26
CA ALA A 4 22.74 8.08 38.82
C ALA A 4 22.39 6.74 38.14
N ALA A 5 22.61 5.62 38.83
CA ALA A 5 22.21 4.29 38.36
C ALA A 5 20.68 4.15 38.32
N GLN A 6 19.98 4.74 39.31
CA GLN A 6 18.53 4.76 39.35
C GLN A 6 17.93 5.67 38.27
N GLN A 7 18.56 6.81 37.97
CA GLN A 7 18.17 7.67 36.85
C GLN A 7 18.38 7.00 35.49
N LEU A 8 19.47 6.26 35.29
CA LEU A 8 19.70 5.49 34.07
C LEU A 8 18.71 4.32 33.93
N ALA A 9 18.36 3.64 35.04
CA ALA A 9 17.32 2.62 35.05
C ALA A 9 15.93 3.21 34.73
N ASN A 10 15.62 4.39 35.24
CA ASN A 10 14.37 5.09 34.94
C ASN A 10 14.31 5.61 33.49
N ILE A 11 15.43 6.03 32.90
CA ILE A 11 15.53 6.40 31.48
C ILE A 11 15.38 5.15 30.59
N ALA A 12 15.93 4.01 31.01
CA ALA A 12 15.76 2.73 30.32
C ALA A 12 14.32 2.20 30.40
N SER A 13 13.62 2.40 31.53
CA SER A 13 12.22 2.01 31.71
C SER A 13 11.21 3.02 31.16
N ALA A 14 11.58 4.30 30.96
CA ALA A 14 10.73 5.33 30.37
C ALA A 14 10.62 5.25 28.85
N ARG A 15 11.35 4.32 28.20
CA ARG A 15 11.10 3.96 26.81
C ARG A 15 9.86 3.06 26.74
N ILE A 16 8.72 3.63 27.12
CA ILE A 16 7.41 3.10 26.73
C ILE A 16 7.42 3.16 25.20
N VAL A 17 7.80 2.05 24.58
CA VAL A 17 7.55 1.79 23.17
C VAL A 17 6.04 1.79 23.06
N ARG A 18 5.45 2.96 22.76
CA ARG A 18 4.06 3.03 22.34
C ARG A 18 3.98 2.20 21.07
N ARG A 19 3.64 0.93 21.22
CA ARG A 19 3.30 0.07 20.09
C ARG A 19 2.07 0.69 19.46
N HIS A 20 2.26 1.36 18.34
CA HIS A 20 1.16 1.82 17.51
C HIS A 20 0.36 0.58 17.09
N SER A 21 -0.97 0.69 17.01
CA SER A 21 -1.89 -0.40 16.66
C SER A 21 -1.79 -0.85 15.19
N PHE A 22 -0.81 -0.34 14.45
CA PHE A 22 -0.56 -0.63 13.05
C PHE A 22 0.67 -1.54 12.94
N PRO A 23 0.81 -2.33 11.86
CA PRO A 23 2.05 -3.04 11.56
C PRO A 23 3.11 -2.04 11.10
N VAL A 24 3.57 -1.20 12.03
CA VAL A 24 4.67 -0.26 11.76
C VAL A 24 5.97 -1.06 11.92
N PRO A 25 6.91 -0.94 10.98
CA PRO A 25 8.22 -1.56 11.13
C PRO A 25 8.85 -1.14 12.46
N GLU A 26 9.49 -2.09 13.13
CA GLU A 26 10.10 -1.81 14.43
C GLU A 26 11.13 -0.67 14.35
N ALA A 27 11.25 0.11 15.41
CA ALA A 27 12.17 1.24 15.43
C ALA A 27 13.61 0.78 15.12
N GLY A 28 14.27 1.46 14.17
CA GLY A 28 15.63 1.15 13.75
C GLY A 28 16.03 1.92 12.50
N ALA A 29 17.25 1.68 12.01
CA ALA A 29 17.75 2.28 10.79
C ALA A 29 17.33 1.45 9.57
N TYR A 30 16.59 2.07 8.65
CA TYR A 30 16.19 1.49 7.38
C TYR A 30 16.96 2.19 6.26
N VAL A 31 17.61 1.42 5.39
CA VAL A 31 18.39 2.01 4.28
C VAL A 31 17.57 1.99 2.99
N PRO A 32 17.51 3.10 2.24
CA PRO A 32 16.92 3.08 0.91
C PRO A 32 17.80 2.26 -0.04
N ALA A 33 17.21 1.25 -0.66
CA ALA A 33 17.84 0.48 -1.71
C ALA A 33 18.04 1.35 -2.96
N ILE A 34 19.19 1.15 -3.61
CA ILE A 34 19.51 1.69 -4.94
C ILE A 34 19.46 0.54 -5.96
N THR A 35 19.24 0.86 -7.23
CA THR A 35 19.21 -0.15 -8.30
C THR A 35 20.53 -0.15 -9.07
N PHE A 36 21.10 -1.33 -9.29
CA PHE A 36 22.30 -1.50 -10.10
C PHE A 36 21.93 -1.82 -11.54
N PHE A 37 22.63 -1.19 -12.49
CA PHE A 37 22.44 -1.37 -13.92
C PHE A 37 23.74 -1.79 -14.59
N ASN A 38 23.62 -2.62 -15.62
CA ASN A 38 24.72 -2.92 -16.52
C ASN A 38 24.99 -1.70 -17.42
N PRO A 39 26.23 -1.16 -17.49
CA PRO A 39 26.53 0.03 -18.26
C PRO A 39 26.37 -0.15 -19.78
N ASP A 40 26.47 -1.39 -20.28
CA ASP A 40 26.42 -1.70 -21.71
C ASP A 40 24.99 -2.01 -22.18
N THR A 41 24.21 -2.73 -21.37
CA THR A 41 22.83 -3.14 -21.73
C THR A 41 21.76 -2.26 -21.11
N VAL A 42 22.10 -1.47 -20.09
CA VAL A 42 21.18 -0.64 -19.29
C VAL A 42 20.13 -1.49 -18.53
N GLU A 43 20.25 -2.81 -18.54
CA GLU A 43 19.39 -3.72 -17.81
C GLU A 43 19.80 -3.78 -16.33
N VAL A 44 18.83 -4.13 -15.48
CA VAL A 44 19.08 -4.34 -14.05
C VAL A 44 20.10 -5.47 -13.83
N ASP A 45 21.18 -5.17 -13.11
CA ASP A 45 22.20 -6.15 -12.72
C ASP A 45 21.78 -6.85 -11.42
N LEU A 46 21.16 -8.02 -11.56
CA LEU A 46 20.66 -8.80 -10.44
C LEU A 46 21.75 -9.40 -9.56
N ASP A 47 22.94 -9.65 -10.10
CA ASP A 47 24.07 -10.21 -9.36
C ASP A 47 24.68 -9.17 -8.42
N ALA A 48 24.89 -7.95 -8.93
CA ALA A 48 25.30 -6.81 -8.12
C ALA A 48 24.23 -6.47 -7.08
N GLN A 49 22.96 -6.49 -7.48
CA GLN A 49 21.84 -6.23 -6.59
C GLN A 49 21.79 -7.22 -5.42
N ALA A 50 21.94 -8.52 -5.67
CA ALA A 50 21.89 -9.56 -4.63
C ALA A 50 23.02 -9.39 -3.61
N LYS A 51 24.22 -9.08 -4.09
CA LYS A 51 25.40 -8.83 -3.24
C LYS A 51 25.17 -7.62 -2.35
N CYS A 52 24.60 -6.54 -2.90
CA CYS A 52 24.27 -5.34 -2.13
C CYS A 52 23.23 -5.65 -1.05
N TYR A 53 22.12 -6.30 -1.39
CA TYR A 53 21.08 -6.67 -0.44
C TYR A 53 21.60 -7.56 0.69
N THR A 54 22.36 -8.61 0.36
CA THR A 54 22.98 -9.52 1.33
C THR A 54 23.96 -8.79 2.25
N TYR A 55 24.77 -7.88 1.69
CA TYR A 55 25.68 -7.10 2.50
C TYR A 55 24.92 -6.19 3.46
N LEU A 56 23.96 -5.40 2.96
CA LEU A 56 23.19 -4.47 3.78
C LEU A 56 22.44 -5.17 4.91
N SER A 57 21.86 -6.34 4.67
CA SER A 57 21.18 -7.12 5.72
C SER A 57 22.13 -7.63 6.80
N SER A 58 23.43 -7.75 6.53
CA SER A 58 24.45 -8.15 7.50
C SER A 58 25.00 -7.00 8.36
N THR A 59 24.78 -5.74 8.00
CA THR A 59 25.44 -4.57 8.63
C THR A 59 24.77 -4.05 9.92
N GLY A 60 23.80 -4.78 10.48
CA GLY A 60 23.05 -4.36 11.66
C GLY A 60 21.94 -3.35 11.37
N LEU A 61 21.67 -3.06 10.09
CA LEU A 61 20.49 -2.32 9.66
C LEU A 61 19.22 -3.09 10.03
N ARG A 62 18.14 -2.35 10.31
CA ARG A 62 16.85 -2.93 10.71
C ARG A 62 16.02 -3.38 9.51
N GLY A 63 16.22 -2.77 8.34
CA GLY A 63 15.48 -3.13 7.14
C GLY A 63 15.96 -2.41 5.89
N LEU A 64 15.40 -2.81 4.75
CA LEU A 64 15.56 -2.13 3.46
C LEU A 64 14.30 -1.33 3.14
N VAL A 65 14.46 -0.17 2.51
CA VAL A 65 13.38 0.51 1.79
C VAL A 65 13.58 0.25 0.30
N ASN A 66 12.87 -0.73 -0.23
CA ASN A 66 12.98 -1.17 -1.62
C ASN A 66 11.96 -0.45 -2.52
N LEU A 67 12.26 -0.34 -3.81
CA LEU A 67 11.41 0.33 -4.80
C LEU A 67 11.00 1.77 -4.39
N GLY A 68 11.90 2.47 -3.69
CA GLY A 68 11.76 3.90 -3.41
C GLY A 68 12.22 4.77 -4.58
N THR A 69 12.19 6.09 -4.42
CA THR A 69 12.73 7.03 -5.42
C THR A 69 14.22 6.80 -5.69
N ASN A 70 15.00 6.47 -4.65
CA ASN A 70 16.43 6.18 -4.75
C ASN A 70 16.75 4.90 -5.53
N ALA A 71 15.78 3.99 -5.65
CA ALA A 71 15.89 2.81 -6.51
C ALA A 71 15.56 3.14 -7.98
N GLU A 72 15.38 4.42 -8.33
CA GLU A 72 15.02 4.86 -9.68
C GLU A 72 13.76 4.17 -10.21
N THR A 73 12.83 3.84 -9.31
CA THR A 73 11.65 2.98 -9.55
C THR A 73 10.76 3.42 -10.71
N PHE A 74 10.80 4.71 -11.06
CA PHE A 74 10.08 5.29 -12.20
C PHE A 74 10.66 4.90 -13.56
N MET A 75 11.98 4.65 -13.62
CA MET A 75 12.68 4.25 -14.84
C MET A 75 12.57 2.74 -15.09
N LEU A 76 12.13 1.99 -14.10
CA LEU A 76 11.97 0.55 -14.17
C LEU A 76 10.64 0.16 -14.80
N THR A 77 10.66 -0.89 -15.60
CA THR A 77 9.47 -1.59 -16.06
C THR A 77 8.77 -2.29 -14.89
N ARG A 78 7.51 -2.70 -15.12
CA ARG A 78 6.77 -3.48 -14.13
C ARG A 78 7.44 -4.83 -13.83
N GLU A 79 8.10 -5.41 -14.84
CA GLU A 79 8.80 -6.68 -14.70
C GLU A 79 10.07 -6.50 -13.87
N GLU A 80 10.88 -5.49 -14.15
CA GLU A 80 12.09 -5.17 -13.36
C GLU A 80 11.75 -4.84 -11.90
N ARG A 81 10.69 -4.07 -11.65
CA ARG A 81 10.22 -3.81 -10.27
C ARG A 81 9.88 -5.11 -9.54
N ARG A 82 9.17 -6.02 -10.20
CA ARG A 82 8.82 -7.33 -9.64
C ARG A 82 10.07 -8.15 -9.38
N THR A 83 11.00 -8.19 -10.32
CA THR A 83 12.25 -8.95 -10.20
C THR A 83 13.10 -8.44 -9.06
N LEU A 84 13.27 -7.12 -8.91
CA LEU A 84 13.99 -6.49 -7.80
C LEU A 84 13.33 -6.75 -6.44
N PHE A 85 12.00 -6.73 -6.37
CA PHE A 85 11.28 -7.05 -5.14
C PHE A 85 11.52 -8.50 -4.71
N LEU A 86 11.42 -9.44 -5.65
CA LEU A 86 11.68 -10.86 -5.39
C LEU A 86 13.14 -11.12 -5.03
N GLN A 87 14.08 -10.47 -5.73
CA GLN A 87 15.52 -10.58 -5.47
C GLN A 87 15.89 -10.08 -4.07
N ALA A 88 15.22 -9.02 -3.59
CA ALA A 88 15.42 -8.53 -2.23
C ALA A 88 15.07 -9.59 -1.20
N HIS A 89 13.89 -10.20 -1.28
CA HIS A 89 13.47 -11.26 -0.36
C HIS A 89 14.39 -12.49 -0.39
N GLN A 90 14.90 -12.86 -1.57
CA GLN A 90 15.86 -13.97 -1.69
C GLN A 90 17.21 -13.68 -1.03
N SER A 91 17.63 -12.42 -1.02
CA SER A 91 18.97 -12.02 -0.55
C SER A 91 19.03 -11.76 0.96
N VAL A 92 17.97 -11.20 1.56
CA VAL A 92 18.00 -10.73 2.95
C VAL A 92 17.51 -11.76 4.00
N GLY A 93 16.88 -12.85 3.55
CA GLY A 93 16.31 -13.88 4.42
C GLY A 93 14.87 -13.59 4.87
N GLU A 94 14.17 -14.63 5.32
CA GLU A 94 12.71 -14.65 5.55
C GLU A 94 12.20 -13.57 6.53
N TYR A 95 13.00 -13.24 7.54
CA TYR A 95 12.58 -12.35 8.65
C TYR A 95 13.17 -10.94 8.57
N TYR A 96 13.95 -10.61 7.54
CA TYR A 96 14.54 -9.29 7.43
C TYR A 96 13.52 -8.28 6.86
N PRO A 97 13.19 -7.20 7.60
CA PRO A 97 12.17 -6.24 7.17
C PRO A 97 12.51 -5.56 5.84
N ILE A 98 11.61 -5.68 4.87
CA ILE A 98 11.64 -4.91 3.63
C ILE A 98 10.39 -4.04 3.59
N ILE A 99 10.59 -2.72 3.57
CA ILE A 99 9.57 -1.73 3.24
C ILE A 99 9.66 -1.56 1.74
N ALA A 100 8.82 -2.23 0.98
CA ALA A 100 8.73 -1.96 -0.44
C ALA A 100 7.64 -0.93 -0.69
N GLY A 101 7.82 -0.10 -1.71
CA GLY A 101 6.68 0.58 -2.32
C GLY A 101 5.75 -0.44 -2.97
N GLU A 102 4.97 -1.20 -2.19
CA GLU A 102 4.21 -2.38 -2.64
C GLU A 102 2.75 -2.31 -2.21
N GLU A 103 2.42 -1.82 -1.01
CA GLU A 103 1.02 -1.51 -0.65
C GLU A 103 0.46 -0.39 -1.52
N ALA A 104 1.27 0.62 -1.88
CA ALA A 104 0.89 1.66 -2.83
C ALA A 104 0.62 1.09 -4.23
N ILE A 105 1.41 0.12 -4.68
CA ILE A 105 1.27 -0.52 -5.98
C ILE A 105 0.04 -1.44 -6.01
N GLN A 106 -0.27 -2.17 -4.94
CA GLN A 106 -1.46 -3.01 -4.83
C GLN A 106 -2.74 -2.19 -4.62
N LEU A 107 -2.69 -1.13 -3.82
CA LEU A 107 -3.78 -0.16 -3.68
C LEU A 107 -4.07 0.53 -5.01
N GLN A 108 -3.04 0.96 -5.73
CA GLN A 108 -3.18 1.55 -7.07
C GLN A 108 -3.79 0.57 -8.07
N LYS A 109 -3.39 -0.72 -8.05
CA LYS A 109 -4.02 -1.76 -8.88
C LYS A 109 -5.51 -1.90 -8.56
N THR A 110 -5.89 -1.97 -7.29
CA THR A 110 -7.29 -2.09 -6.87
C THR A 110 -8.12 -0.85 -7.22
N LEU A 111 -7.59 0.36 -7.00
CA LEU A 111 -8.25 1.62 -7.37
C LEU A 111 -8.41 1.76 -8.89
N SER A 112 -7.37 1.41 -9.66
CA SER A 112 -7.40 1.48 -11.13
C SER A 112 -8.42 0.52 -11.74
N LEU A 113 -8.59 -0.67 -11.15
CA LEU A 113 -9.62 -1.61 -11.59
C LEU A 113 -11.03 -1.02 -11.42
N ALA A 114 -11.30 -0.33 -10.31
CA ALA A 114 -12.60 0.28 -10.03
C ALA A 114 -12.91 1.58 -10.78
N GLU A 115 -11.89 2.25 -11.31
CA GLU A 115 -12.05 3.43 -12.16
C GLU A 115 -12.75 3.10 -13.50
N CYS A 116 -12.43 1.94 -14.09
CA CYS A 116 -13.00 1.49 -15.36
C CYS A 116 -14.55 1.41 -15.39
N PRO A 117 -15.23 0.72 -14.45
CA PRO A 117 -16.69 0.64 -14.46
C PRO A 117 -17.36 1.97 -14.09
N THR A 118 -16.71 2.80 -13.26
CA THR A 118 -17.29 4.06 -12.76
C THR A 118 -17.14 5.23 -13.74
N LYS A 119 -16.16 5.18 -14.67
CA LYS A 119 -16.00 6.14 -15.78
C LYS A 119 -16.71 5.75 -17.08
N ALA A 120 -17.29 4.56 -17.17
CA ALA A 120 -18.01 4.11 -18.36
C ALA A 120 -19.31 4.92 -18.65
N GLY A 121 -19.76 5.76 -17.72
CA GLY A 121 -20.81 6.74 -17.95
C GLY A 121 -21.52 7.18 -16.66
N ILE A 122 -22.21 8.33 -16.71
CA ILE A 122 -22.91 8.92 -15.55
C ILE A 122 -23.92 7.97 -14.89
N ALA A 123 -24.49 7.04 -15.67
CA ALA A 123 -25.40 6.02 -15.18
C ALA A 123 -24.72 5.01 -14.24
N ASN A 124 -23.49 4.59 -14.56
CA ASN A 124 -22.72 3.67 -13.74
C ASN A 124 -22.21 4.35 -12.46
N THR A 125 -21.74 5.60 -12.57
CA THR A 125 -21.29 6.39 -11.43
C THR A 125 -22.41 6.58 -10.40
N LYS A 126 -23.60 6.95 -10.88
CA LYS A 126 -24.80 7.09 -10.05
C LYS A 126 -25.22 5.79 -9.39
N TYR A 127 -25.17 4.68 -10.14
CA TYR A 127 -25.44 3.36 -9.60
C TYR A 127 -24.44 2.95 -8.52
N ALA A 128 -23.13 3.16 -8.73
CA ALA A 128 -22.10 2.90 -7.72
C ALA A 128 -22.34 3.72 -6.44
N ALA A 129 -22.55 5.03 -6.57
CA ALA A 129 -22.81 5.93 -5.43
C ALA A 129 -24.08 5.54 -4.66
N ALA A 130 -25.14 5.14 -5.35
CA ALA A 130 -26.39 4.74 -4.70
C ALA A 130 -26.27 3.47 -3.86
N ASN A 131 -25.38 2.55 -4.23
CA ASN A 131 -25.23 1.24 -3.56
C ASN A 131 -24.07 1.21 -2.56
N LEU A 132 -23.03 2.02 -2.75
CA LEU A 132 -21.88 2.10 -1.84
C LEU A 132 -22.02 3.25 -0.84
N THR A 133 -22.14 4.47 -1.36
CA THR A 133 -22.10 5.70 -0.55
C THR A 133 -23.44 5.97 0.11
N GLY A 134 -24.55 5.74 -0.58
CA GLY A 134 -25.90 5.97 -0.08
C GLY A 134 -26.19 5.32 1.28
N PRO A 135 -25.98 3.99 1.42
CA PRO A 135 -26.17 3.30 2.70
C PRO A 135 -25.25 3.82 3.82
N ARG A 136 -23.98 4.08 3.51
CA ARG A 136 -22.99 4.57 4.49
C ARG A 136 -23.23 6.00 4.96
N ALA A 137 -23.81 6.84 4.09
CA ALA A 137 -24.23 8.20 4.41
C ALA A 137 -25.65 8.25 4.99
N GLU A 138 -26.25 7.09 5.33
CA GLU A 138 -27.61 6.97 5.87
C GLU A 138 -28.70 7.59 4.99
N ILE A 139 -28.46 7.69 3.67
CA ILE A 139 -29.39 8.27 2.71
C ILE A 139 -30.50 7.26 2.44
N LYS A 140 -31.69 7.53 2.98
CA LYS A 140 -32.90 6.75 2.69
C LYS A 140 -33.22 6.85 1.20
N ASN A 141 -33.50 5.71 0.58
CA ASN A 141 -33.92 5.60 -0.82
C ASN A 141 -32.90 6.16 -1.85
N ALA A 142 -31.59 6.00 -1.58
CA ALA A 142 -30.51 6.49 -2.44
C ALA A 142 -30.63 6.04 -3.91
N ALA A 143 -31.11 4.82 -4.16
CA ALA A 143 -31.31 4.28 -5.51
C ALA A 143 -32.30 5.11 -6.35
N ALA A 144 -33.41 5.56 -5.75
CA ALA A 144 -34.38 6.41 -6.45
C ALA A 144 -33.85 7.84 -6.63
N LEU A 145 -33.17 8.38 -5.62
CA LEU A 145 -32.64 9.74 -5.63
C LEU A 145 -31.53 9.94 -6.67
N LEU A 146 -30.69 8.91 -6.86
CA LEU A 146 -29.59 8.95 -7.81
C LEU A 146 -29.95 8.36 -9.18
N ARG A 147 -31.23 8.17 -9.49
CA ARG A 147 -31.62 7.72 -10.83
C ARG A 147 -31.14 8.70 -11.91
N PRO A 148 -30.55 8.22 -13.03
CA PRO A 148 -30.18 9.10 -14.13
C PRO A 148 -31.38 9.89 -14.65
N ARG A 149 -31.16 11.19 -14.91
CA ARG A 149 -32.17 12.04 -15.56
C ARG A 149 -31.99 11.90 -17.07
N ARG A 150 -33.09 12.08 -17.82
CA ARG A 150 -33.04 12.06 -19.30
C ARG A 150 -32.02 13.10 -19.81
N PRO A 151 -31.26 12.81 -20.87
CA PRO A 151 -31.42 11.71 -21.83
C PRO A 151 -30.76 10.37 -21.43
N TYR A 152 -30.10 10.28 -20.28
CA TYR A 152 -29.37 9.08 -19.88
C TYR A 152 -30.30 7.97 -19.39
N VAL A 153 -30.01 6.75 -19.84
CA VAL A 153 -30.70 5.52 -19.43
C VAL A 153 -29.98 4.86 -18.25
N GLU A 154 -30.69 3.97 -17.55
CA GLU A 154 -30.07 3.17 -16.51
C GLU A 154 -29.03 2.19 -17.08
N PRO A 155 -28.01 1.83 -16.29
CA PRO A 155 -27.01 0.88 -16.72
C PRO A 155 -27.63 -0.51 -16.91
N THR A 156 -27.09 -1.28 -17.87
CA THR A 156 -27.52 -2.67 -18.09
C THR A 156 -27.22 -3.54 -16.88
N GLU A 157 -27.93 -4.67 -16.72
CA GLU A 157 -27.68 -5.60 -15.61
C GLU A 157 -26.24 -6.14 -15.60
N GLN A 158 -25.64 -6.33 -16.78
CA GLN A 158 -24.22 -6.70 -16.90
C GLN A 158 -23.29 -5.59 -16.37
N ALA A 159 -23.59 -4.33 -16.67
CA ALA A 159 -22.82 -3.19 -16.17
C ALA A 159 -22.99 -3.03 -14.64
N LYS A 160 -24.19 -3.24 -14.10
CA LYS A 160 -24.45 -3.26 -12.66
C LYS A 160 -23.67 -4.36 -11.96
N LYS A 161 -23.65 -5.58 -12.52
CA LYS A 161 -22.87 -6.71 -11.98
C LYS A 161 -21.38 -6.40 -11.95
N ARG A 162 -20.82 -5.94 -13.08
CA ARG A 162 -19.40 -5.54 -13.16
C ARG A 162 -19.05 -4.45 -12.14
N THR A 163 -19.90 -3.42 -12.03
CA THR A 163 -19.69 -2.33 -11.07
C THR A 163 -19.68 -2.84 -9.64
N ARG A 164 -20.59 -3.76 -9.26
CA ARG A 164 -20.57 -4.37 -7.93
C ARG A 164 -19.30 -5.18 -7.69
N ASP A 165 -18.99 -6.11 -8.59
CA ASP A 165 -17.85 -7.02 -8.46
C ASP A 165 -16.52 -6.26 -8.29
N THR A 166 -16.35 -5.15 -9.01
CA THR A 166 -15.12 -4.34 -8.95
C THR A 166 -15.08 -3.37 -7.77
N MET A 167 -16.23 -2.92 -7.25
CA MET A 167 -16.28 -2.01 -6.10
C MET A 167 -16.21 -2.75 -4.75
N THR A 168 -16.52 -4.06 -4.70
CA THR A 168 -16.47 -4.85 -3.45
C THR A 168 -15.11 -4.80 -2.74
N PRO A 169 -13.96 -4.97 -3.42
CA PRO A 169 -12.65 -4.85 -2.76
C PRO A 169 -12.39 -3.45 -2.19
N ILE A 170 -12.90 -2.39 -2.82
CA ILE A 170 -12.76 -1.01 -2.33
C ILE A 170 -13.61 -0.78 -1.10
N ALA A 171 -14.85 -1.27 -1.11
CA ALA A 171 -15.74 -1.15 0.04
C ALA A 171 -15.11 -1.76 1.30
N LEU A 172 -14.50 -2.95 1.16
CA LEU A 172 -13.80 -3.60 2.27
C LEU A 172 -12.59 -2.79 2.77
N LEU A 173 -11.85 -2.13 1.86
CA LEU A 173 -10.73 -1.26 2.24
C LEU A 173 -11.21 0.00 2.99
N GLU A 174 -12.34 0.59 2.60
CA GLU A 174 -12.95 1.73 3.30
C GLU A 174 -13.39 1.34 4.71
N ASP A 175 -14.02 0.17 4.88
CA ASP A 175 -14.47 -0.31 6.19
C ASP A 175 -13.28 -0.55 7.15
N ILE A 176 -12.15 -1.07 6.63
CA ILE A 176 -10.90 -1.21 7.40
C ILE A 176 -10.36 0.17 7.82
N SER A 177 -10.46 1.17 6.94
CA SER A 177 -10.02 2.54 7.22
C SER A 177 -10.86 3.23 8.29
N ASP A 178 -12.17 3.01 8.31
CA ASP A 178 -13.08 3.65 9.27
C ASP A 178 -12.88 3.10 10.69
N VAL A 179 -12.70 1.79 10.84
CA VAL A 179 -12.34 1.14 12.12
C VAL A 179 -11.01 1.70 12.67
N VAL A 180 -10.07 1.97 11.78
CA VAL A 180 -8.79 2.61 12.09
C VAL A 180 -8.94 4.07 12.55
N ARG A 181 -9.95 4.78 12.06
CA ARG A 181 -10.21 6.18 12.44
C ARG A 181 -10.90 6.28 13.78
N GLU A 182 -11.88 5.42 14.05
CA GLU A 182 -12.64 5.38 15.30
C GLU A 182 -11.77 4.94 16.48
N SER A 183 -10.81 4.05 16.28
CA SER A 183 -9.84 3.62 17.30
C SER A 183 -8.79 4.67 17.67
N ARG A 184 -8.76 5.83 17.01
CA ARG A 184 -7.85 6.96 17.28
C ARG A 184 -8.52 8.13 18.01
N LEU A 185 -9.83 8.08 18.24
CA LEU A 185 -10.60 9.07 19.01
C LEU A 185 -10.84 8.57 20.44
#